data_AF-A0AAD1LUC6-F1
#
_entry.id   AF-A0AAD1LUC6-F1
#
_cell.length_a   1.000
_cell.length_b   1.000
_cell.length_c   1.000
_cell.angle_alpha   90.00
_cell.angle_beta   90.00
_cell.angle_gamma   90.00
#
_symmetry.space_group_name_H-M   'P 1'
#
loop_
_entity.id
_entity.type
_entity.pdbx_description
1 polymer ?
#
loop_
_entity_poly.entity_id
_entity_poly.type
_entity_poly.pdbx_seq_one_letter_code
_entity_poly.pdbx_strand_id
1 'polypeptide(L)'
;MTNQHQSMDQAARNRQLVIDFYRHVFDARNPAAVKDFVTEDYRQHSDHLPGGRAGLEALVAEIFRGQPPLPVRPDLLIPPTLLVAEGDMVVIAGEFPQPEPQDPTRTYPFFVFDAYRVRDGKLAEHWSGINKIAPPKHPEMSKP
;
A
#
# COMPACT_ATOMS: atom_id res chain seq x y z
N MET A 1 -17.38 25.62 -14.09
CA MET A 1 -17.80 24.65 -13.04
C MET A 1 -17.53 23.19 -13.43
N THR A 2 -17.41 22.84 -14.72
CA THR A 2 -17.19 21.46 -15.20
C THR A 2 -15.83 20.85 -14.78
N ASN A 3 -14.75 21.65 -14.78
CA ASN A 3 -13.39 21.16 -14.46
C ASN A 3 -13.22 20.73 -12.99
N GLN A 4 -13.87 21.42 -12.05
CA GLN A 4 -13.81 21.08 -10.62
C GLN A 4 -14.58 19.78 -10.32
N HIS A 5 -15.75 19.59 -10.95
CA HIS A 5 -16.52 18.36 -10.77
C HIS A 5 -15.79 17.15 -11.36
N GLN A 6 -15.24 17.27 -12.58
CA GLN A 6 -14.42 16.22 -13.20
C GLN A 6 -13.17 15.88 -12.38
N SER A 7 -12.52 16.90 -11.79
CA SER A 7 -11.37 16.72 -10.89
C SER A 7 -11.76 16.02 -9.59
N MET A 8 -12.91 16.35 -8.99
CA MET A 8 -13.38 15.67 -7.78
C MET A 8 -13.78 14.22 -8.08
N ASP A 9 -14.40 13.96 -9.22
CA ASP A 9 -14.75 12.60 -9.65
C ASP A 9 -13.49 11.76 -9.92
N GLN A 10 -12.45 12.36 -10.49
CA GLN A 10 -11.15 11.71 -10.69
C GLN A 10 -10.49 11.37 -9.34
N ALA A 11 -10.42 12.33 -8.42
CA ALA A 11 -9.83 12.12 -7.10
C ALA A 11 -10.57 11.02 -6.33
N ALA A 12 -11.91 10.98 -6.38
CA ALA A 12 -12.71 9.94 -5.75
C ALA A 12 -12.42 8.55 -6.35
N ARG A 13 -12.30 8.44 -7.68
CA ARG A 13 -11.93 7.17 -8.33
C ARG A 13 -10.51 6.72 -7.97
N ASN A 14 -9.55 7.65 -7.95
CA ASN A 14 -8.16 7.35 -7.61
C ASN A 14 -8.02 6.92 -6.14
N ARG A 15 -8.77 7.57 -5.25
CA ARG A 15 -8.89 7.15 -3.84
C ARG A 15 -9.39 5.71 -3.74
N GLN A 16 -10.45 5.37 -4.47
CA GLN A 16 -11.02 4.02 -4.46
C GLN A 16 -10.05 2.99 -5.06
N LEU A 17 -9.33 3.32 -6.13
CA LEU A 17 -8.31 2.47 -6.72
C LEU A 17 -7.25 2.05 -5.70
N VAL A 18 -6.74 3.00 -4.89
CA VAL A 18 -5.74 2.69 -3.86
C VAL A 18 -6.35 1.82 -2.76
N ILE A 19 -7.58 2.08 -2.31
CA ILE A 19 -8.28 1.22 -1.34
C ILE A 19 -8.41 -0.21 -1.87
N ASP A 20 -8.88 -0.37 -3.11
CA ASP A 20 -9.07 -1.67 -3.72
C ASP A 20 -7.73 -2.39 -3.95
N PHE A 21 -6.66 -1.66 -4.29
CA PHE A 21 -5.32 -2.22 -4.37
C PHE A 21 -4.90 -2.89 -3.06
N TYR A 22 -4.99 -2.20 -1.91
CA TYR A 22 -4.62 -2.80 -0.63
C TYR A 22 -5.54 -3.98 -0.25
N ARG A 23 -6.86 -3.87 -0.49
CA ARG A 23 -7.83 -4.94 -0.21
C ARG A 23 -7.55 -6.21 -1.03
N HIS A 24 -7.24 -6.06 -2.31
CA HIS A 24 -7.08 -7.17 -3.24
C HIS A 24 -5.66 -7.74 -3.26
N VAL A 25 -4.64 -6.96 -2.95
CA VAL A 25 -3.25 -7.40 -3.00
C VAL A 25 -2.74 -7.82 -1.62
N PHE A 26 -2.83 -6.93 -0.64
CA PHE A 26 -2.24 -7.16 0.68
C PHE A 26 -3.19 -7.87 1.64
N ASP A 27 -4.40 -7.36 1.85
CA ASP A 27 -5.36 -7.97 2.78
C ASP A 27 -5.80 -9.37 2.31
N ALA A 28 -5.96 -9.54 1.00
CA ALA A 28 -6.26 -10.81 0.36
C ALA A 28 -5.02 -11.68 0.09
N ARG A 29 -3.81 -11.23 0.44
CA ARG A 29 -2.55 -11.98 0.29
C ARG A 29 -2.34 -12.55 -1.12
N ASN A 30 -2.67 -11.74 -2.13
CA ASN A 30 -2.78 -12.20 -3.52
C ASN A 30 -1.78 -11.45 -4.42
N PRO A 31 -0.56 -11.98 -4.61
CA PRO A 31 0.43 -11.35 -5.49
C PRO A 31 -0.05 -11.28 -6.95
N ALA A 32 -0.86 -12.25 -7.41
CA ALA A 32 -1.34 -12.27 -8.79
C ALA A 32 -2.31 -11.12 -9.13
N ALA A 33 -2.92 -10.49 -8.11
CA ALA A 33 -3.78 -9.32 -8.30
C ALA A 33 -3.01 -8.04 -8.65
N VAL A 34 -1.69 -7.98 -8.40
CA VAL A 34 -0.88 -6.76 -8.63
C VAL A 34 -1.06 -6.21 -10.06
N LYS A 35 -1.11 -7.09 -11.06
CA LYS A 35 -1.26 -6.70 -12.48
C LYS A 35 -2.57 -5.98 -12.80
N ASP A 36 -3.60 -6.16 -11.98
CA ASP A 36 -4.91 -5.55 -12.19
C ASP A 36 -4.90 -4.07 -11.78
N PHE A 37 -4.04 -3.71 -10.81
CA PHE A 37 -3.96 -2.37 -10.24
C PHE A 37 -2.77 -1.56 -10.73
N VAL A 38 -1.69 -2.20 -11.18
CA VAL A 38 -0.40 -1.56 -11.40
C VAL A 38 -0.02 -1.59 -12.88
N THR A 39 0.56 -0.51 -13.41
CA THR A 39 1.01 -0.47 -14.81
C THR A 39 2.20 -1.39 -15.03
N GLU A 40 2.43 -1.80 -16.28
CA GLU A 40 3.57 -2.66 -16.59
C GLU A 40 4.92 -1.96 -16.34
N ASP A 41 5.00 -0.67 -16.64
CA ASP A 41 6.15 0.21 -16.45
C ASP A 41 6.18 0.87 -15.05
N TYR A 42 5.55 0.25 -14.05
CA TYR A 42 5.45 0.80 -12.69
C TYR A 42 6.80 1.21 -12.13
N ARG A 43 6.91 2.48 -11.73
CA ARG A 43 8.14 3.07 -11.22
C ARG A 43 8.13 3.09 -9.69
N GLN A 44 8.99 2.27 -9.11
CA GLN A 44 9.29 2.23 -7.67
C GLN A 44 10.46 3.18 -7.38
N HIS A 45 10.26 4.20 -6.54
CA HIS A 45 11.36 5.09 -6.11
C HIS A 45 12.04 4.63 -4.81
N SER A 46 11.45 3.70 -4.08
CA SER A 46 12.10 3.09 -2.92
C SER A 46 13.09 2.03 -3.40
N ASP A 47 14.29 2.44 -3.81
CA ASP A 47 15.31 1.59 -4.48
C ASP A 47 15.77 0.36 -3.67
N HIS A 48 15.46 0.31 -2.38
CA HIS A 48 15.72 -0.85 -1.52
C HIS A 48 14.62 -1.92 -1.59
N LEU A 49 13.51 -1.64 -2.27
CA LEU A 49 12.45 -2.59 -2.60
C LEU A 49 12.61 -3.04 -4.06
N PRO A 50 12.19 -4.27 -4.41
CA PRO A 50 12.19 -4.71 -5.79
C PRO A 50 11.38 -3.76 -6.69
N GLY A 51 11.99 -3.32 -7.79
CA GLY A 51 11.36 -2.39 -8.73
C GLY A 51 10.41 -3.05 -9.73
N GLY A 52 9.57 -2.24 -10.37
CA GLY A 52 8.65 -2.71 -11.41
C GLY A 52 7.47 -3.53 -10.86
N ARG A 53 6.50 -3.81 -11.75
CA ARG A 53 5.33 -4.63 -11.44
C ARG A 53 5.71 -6.02 -10.94
N ALA A 54 6.68 -6.66 -11.60
CA ALA A 54 7.16 -7.99 -11.22
C ALA A 54 7.88 -7.98 -9.85
N GLY A 55 8.60 -6.89 -9.54
CA GLY A 55 9.22 -6.74 -8.22
C GLY A 55 8.17 -6.61 -7.11
N LEU A 56 7.11 -5.83 -7.32
CA LEU A 56 6.01 -5.73 -6.38
C LEU A 56 5.27 -7.07 -6.19
N GLU A 57 5.02 -7.81 -7.28
CA GLU A 57 4.42 -9.16 -7.20
C GLU A 57 5.30 -10.12 -6.37
N ALA A 58 6.62 -10.10 -6.60
CA ALA A 58 7.56 -10.89 -5.82
C ALA A 58 7.62 -10.46 -4.34
N LEU A 59 7.55 -9.16 -4.05
CA LEU A 59 7.51 -8.62 -2.69
C LEU A 59 6.25 -9.10 -1.94
N VAL A 60 5.08 -9.04 -2.56
CA VAL A 60 3.82 -9.52 -1.96
C VAL A 60 3.89 -11.03 -1.72
N ALA A 61 4.42 -11.79 -2.67
CA ALA A 61 4.62 -13.24 -2.52
C ALA A 61 5.58 -13.57 -1.37
N GLU A 62 6.61 -12.74 -1.16
CA GLU A 62 7.56 -12.90 -0.05
C GLU A 62 6.92 -12.63 1.31
N ILE A 63 6.19 -11.50 1.43
CA ILE A 63 5.53 -11.09 2.68
C ILE A 63 4.57 -12.18 3.18
N PHE A 64 3.85 -12.83 2.26
CA PHE A 64 2.87 -13.87 2.57
C PHE A 64 3.35 -15.29 2.22
N ARG A 65 4.67 -15.51 2.16
CA ARG A 65 5.25 -16.81 1.80
C ARG A 65 4.67 -17.92 2.68
N GLY A 66 4.17 -18.98 2.04
CA GLY A 66 3.56 -20.13 2.72
C GLY A 66 2.14 -19.90 3.24
N GLN A 67 1.55 -18.73 3.00
CA GLN A 67 0.18 -18.41 3.37
C GLN A 67 -0.71 -18.40 2.11
N PRO A 68 -1.91 -19.01 2.14
CA PRO A 68 -2.81 -18.99 1.00
C PRO A 68 -3.47 -17.60 0.83
N PRO A 69 -3.91 -17.26 -0.41
CA PRO A 69 -4.77 -16.11 -0.63
C PRO A 69 -6.05 -16.18 0.20
N LEU A 70 -6.55 -15.03 0.64
CA LEU A 70 -7.79 -14.87 1.38
C LEU A 70 -8.88 -14.27 0.49
N PRO A 71 -10.17 -14.49 0.81
CA PRO A 71 -11.26 -13.78 0.15
C PRO A 71 -11.13 -12.26 0.36
N VAL A 72 -11.42 -11.50 -0.69
CA VAL A 72 -11.45 -10.03 -0.63
C VAL A 72 -12.59 -9.58 0.29
N ARG A 73 -12.27 -8.70 1.24
CA ARG A 73 -13.23 -8.11 2.18
C ARG A 73 -13.79 -6.79 1.63
N PRO A 74 -14.99 -6.34 2.06
CA PRO A 74 -15.53 -5.04 1.65
C PRO A 74 -14.70 -3.85 2.17
N ASP A 75 -14.11 -4.00 3.35
CA ASP A 75 -13.34 -2.95 4.01
C ASP A 75 -11.86 -3.35 4.18
N LEU A 76 -11.00 -2.36 4.34
CA LEU A 76 -9.58 -2.56 4.68
C LEU A 76 -9.45 -3.17 6.07
N LEU A 77 -8.53 -4.12 6.24
CA LEU A 77 -8.19 -4.67 7.56
C LEU A 77 -7.58 -3.62 8.49
N ILE A 78 -6.75 -2.74 7.92
CA ILE A 78 -6.17 -1.59 8.60
C ILE A 78 -6.74 -0.34 7.90
N PRO A 79 -7.74 0.33 8.50
CA PRO A 79 -8.24 1.60 7.97
C PRO A 79 -7.11 2.65 7.94
N PRO A 80 -7.00 3.44 6.86
CA PRO A 80 -5.97 4.44 6.77
C PRO A 80 -6.24 5.59 7.75
N THR A 81 -5.20 6.02 8.47
CA THR A 81 -5.22 7.23 9.30
C THR A 81 -5.32 8.49 8.44
N LEU A 82 -4.72 8.45 7.25
CA LEU A 82 -4.77 9.53 6.26
C LEU A 82 -4.99 8.92 4.87
N LEU A 83 -5.89 9.51 4.10
CA LEU A 83 -6.06 9.19 2.69
C LEU A 83 -6.50 10.45 1.93
N VAL A 84 -5.60 10.99 1.13
CA VAL A 84 -5.81 12.22 0.36
C VAL A 84 -5.59 11.92 -1.12
N ALA A 85 -6.51 12.37 -1.96
CA ALA A 85 -6.39 12.27 -3.41
C ALA A 85 -6.58 13.65 -4.04
N GLU A 86 -5.68 14.04 -4.93
CA GLU A 86 -5.73 15.29 -5.68
C GLU A 86 -5.21 15.05 -7.10
N GLY A 87 -6.05 15.32 -8.11
CA GLY A 87 -5.72 15.03 -9.50
C GLY A 87 -5.34 13.56 -9.69
N ASP A 88 -4.12 13.32 -10.19
CA ASP A 88 -3.57 11.99 -10.43
C ASP A 88 -2.75 11.43 -9.25
N MET A 89 -2.69 12.13 -8.12
CA MET A 89 -1.92 11.71 -6.94
C MET A 89 -2.81 11.21 -5.81
N VAL A 90 -2.34 10.18 -5.11
CA VAL A 90 -2.97 9.67 -3.87
C VAL A 90 -1.90 9.44 -2.82
N VAL A 91 -2.11 9.96 -1.61
CA VAL A 91 -1.27 9.70 -0.43
C VAL A 91 -2.10 8.94 0.59
N ILE A 92 -1.57 7.82 1.09
CA ILE A 92 -2.17 7.00 2.12
C ILE A 92 -1.19 6.83 3.29
N ALA A 93 -1.71 6.85 4.51
CA ALA A 93 -0.96 6.47 5.69
C ALA A 93 -1.75 5.47 6.53
N GLY A 94 -1.11 4.35 6.89
CA GLY A 94 -1.65 3.36 7.82
C GLY A 94 -0.86 3.37 9.12
N GLU A 95 -1.53 3.17 10.25
CA GLU A 95 -0.89 2.96 11.55
C GLU A 95 -0.49 1.49 11.71
N PHE A 96 0.78 1.27 12.01
CA PHE A 96 1.39 -0.04 12.25
C PHE A 96 2.12 -0.02 13.60
N PRO A 97 1.46 -0.34 14.72
CA PRO A 97 2.11 -0.33 16.04
C PRO A 97 3.42 -1.14 16.04
N GLN A 98 4.50 -0.52 16.54
CA GLN A 98 5.84 -1.12 16.59
C GLN A 98 6.27 -1.33 18.05
N PRO A 99 7.00 -2.41 18.39
CA PRO A 99 7.52 -2.61 19.73
C PRO A 99 8.45 -1.46 20.16
N GLU A 100 8.29 -0.98 21.40
CA GLU A 100 9.21 0.00 21.97
C GLU A 100 10.63 -0.60 22.08
N PRO A 101 11.70 0.12 21.70
CA PRO A 101 13.05 -0.44 21.69
C PRO A 101 13.55 -0.89 23.07
N GLN A 102 13.10 -0.23 24.13
CA GLN A 102 13.50 -0.52 25.52
C GLN A 102 12.48 -1.37 26.29
N ASP A 103 11.28 -1.59 25.76
CA ASP A 103 10.23 -2.37 26.42
C ASP A 103 9.37 -3.10 25.37
N PRO A 104 9.69 -4.37 25.04
CA PRO A 104 8.97 -5.10 24.01
C PRO A 104 7.51 -5.45 24.37
N THR A 105 7.08 -5.18 25.62
CA THR A 105 5.67 -5.35 26.04
C THR A 105 4.79 -4.16 25.65
N ARG A 106 5.41 -3.06 25.24
CA ARG A 106 4.75 -1.83 24.80
C ARG A 106 4.97 -1.58 23.33
N THR A 107 4.08 -0.79 22.75
CA THR A 107 4.20 -0.34 21.36
C THR A 107 4.09 1.17 21.26
N TYR A 108 4.72 1.73 20.22
CA TYR A 108 4.52 3.11 19.79
C TYR A 108 3.83 3.13 18.41
N PRO A 109 3.03 4.17 18.10
CA PRO A 109 2.43 4.32 16.78
C PRO A 109 3.51 4.60 15.75
N PHE A 110 3.55 3.82 14.68
CA PHE A 110 4.41 4.04 13.52
C PHE A 110 3.53 4.13 12.29
N PHE A 111 3.73 5.14 11.46
CA PHE A 111 2.91 5.37 10.29
C PHE A 111 3.70 5.03 9.03
N VAL A 112 3.18 4.11 8.23
CA VAL A 112 3.69 3.84 6.89
C VAL A 112 2.99 4.79 5.95
N PHE A 113 3.76 5.64 5.28
CA PHE A 113 3.26 6.55 4.25
C PHE A 113 3.63 6.00 2.88
N ASP A 114 2.64 5.90 2.01
CA ASP A 114 2.84 5.61 0.60
C ASP A 114 2.14 6.69 -0.23
N ALA A 115 2.81 7.14 -1.28
CA ALA A 115 2.26 8.04 -2.28
C ALA A 115 2.29 7.35 -3.64
N TYR A 116 1.24 7.56 -4.43
CA TYR A 116 1.06 6.96 -5.74
C TYR A 116 0.69 8.02 -6.78
N ARG A 117 1.22 7.86 -7.99
CA ARG A 117 0.66 8.47 -9.20
C ARG A 117 -0.21 7.46 -9.93
N VAL A 118 -1.40 7.90 -10.34
CA VAL A 118 -2.35 7.13 -11.14
C VAL A 118 -2.27 7.55 -12.60
N ARG A 119 -2.15 6.58 -13.51
CA ARG A 119 -2.22 6.79 -14.96
C ARG A 119 -3.14 5.74 -15.57
N ASP A 120 -4.11 6.20 -16.37
CA ASP A 120 -5.07 5.33 -17.08
C ASP A 120 -5.78 4.31 -16.16
N GLY A 121 -6.14 4.75 -14.95
CA GLY A 121 -6.84 3.91 -13.96
C GLY A 121 -5.96 2.89 -13.23
N LYS A 122 -4.63 3.01 -13.33
CA LYS A 122 -3.67 2.13 -12.65
C LYS A 122 -2.59 2.93 -11.92
N LEU A 123 -2.01 2.32 -10.88
CA LEU A 123 -0.85 2.86 -10.17
C LEU A 123 0.38 2.75 -11.07
N ALA A 124 0.97 3.90 -11.42
CA ALA A 124 2.10 3.99 -12.35
C ALA A 124 3.42 4.34 -11.67
N GLU A 125 3.35 5.01 -10.52
CA GLU A 125 4.54 5.49 -9.80
C GLU A 125 4.26 5.41 -8.30
N HIS A 126 5.30 5.12 -7.51
CA HIS A 126 5.19 4.97 -6.06
C HIS A 126 6.40 5.49 -5.31
N TRP A 127 6.12 6.17 -4.21
CA TRP A 127 7.09 6.62 -3.21
C TRP A 127 6.66 6.13 -1.84
N SER A 128 7.56 5.47 -1.12
CA SER A 128 7.32 5.07 0.26
C SER A 128 8.15 5.87 1.25
N GLY A 129 7.58 6.11 2.43
CA GLY A 129 8.27 6.60 3.61
C GLY A 129 9.04 5.50 4.37
N ILE A 130 8.93 4.23 3.96
CA ILE A 130 9.67 3.13 4.60
C ILE A 130 11.18 3.35 4.43
N ASN A 131 11.90 3.31 5.54
CA ASN A 131 13.34 3.51 5.58
C ASN A 131 14.08 2.16 5.68
N LYS A 132 15.11 1.99 4.85
CA LYS A 132 15.97 0.80 4.83
C LYS A 132 16.58 0.43 6.20
N ILE A 133 16.88 1.42 7.05
CA ILE A 133 17.55 1.19 8.35
C ILE A 133 16.56 0.81 9.45
N ALA A 134 15.27 1.10 9.26
CA ALA A 134 14.23 0.83 10.24
C ALA A 134 12.91 0.39 9.54
N PRO A 135 12.90 -0.80 8.91
CA PRO A 135 11.66 -1.34 8.34
C PRO A 135 10.67 -1.68 9.47
N PRO A 136 9.37 -1.45 9.27
CA PRO A 136 8.36 -1.84 10.25
C PRO A 136 8.36 -3.37 10.44
N LYS A 137 8.24 -3.81 11.68
CA LYS A 137 7.95 -5.20 12.04
C LYS A 137 6.47 -5.45 11.83
N HIS A 138 6.14 -6.52 11.11
CA HIS A 138 4.76 -6.94 10.97
C HIS A 138 4.21 -7.37 12.35
N PRO A 139 3.03 -6.88 12.78
CA PRO A 139 2.54 -7.10 14.15
C PRO A 139 2.37 -8.58 14.49
N GLU A 140 2.07 -9.44 13.51
CA GLU A 140 1.92 -10.89 13.71
C GLU A 140 3.23 -11.69 13.75
N MET A 141 4.39 -11.11 13.40
CA MET A 141 5.70 -11.82 13.45
C MET A 141 6.37 -11.78 14.83
N SER A 142 5.58 -11.53 15.89
CA SER A 142 6.04 -11.41 17.27
C SER A 142 5.69 -12.62 18.15
N LYS A 143 5.34 -13.77 17.56
CA LYS A 143 5.30 -15.03 18.32
C LYS A 143 6.44 -15.97 17.90
N PRO A 144 7.17 -16.54 18.88
CA PRO A 144 8.25 -17.49 18.63
C PRO A 144 7.74 -18.79 17.99
#